data_AF-A0A7S1ZK87-F1
#
_entry.id   AF-A0A7S1ZK87-F1
#
_cell.length_a   1.000
_cell.length_b   1.000
_cell.length_c   1.000
_cell.angle_alpha   90.00
_cell.angle_beta   90.00
_cell.angle_gamma   90.00
#
_symmetry.space_group_name_H-M   'P 1'
#
loop_
_entity.id
_entity.type
_entity.pdbx_description
1 polymer ?
#
loop_
_entity_poly.entity_id
_entity_poly.type
_entity_poly.pdbx_seq_one_letter_code
_entity_poly.pdbx_strand_id
1 'polypeptide(L)'
;SRSFHPPDTMSKEDIKAVADVRRSIWTSGFQGLFFGGVGGYVLHGLARAAHARLSDASKLRISSSAAVPIRFTRNTVWLSVMAGSALGSFLLASTTGKNRVHELHGVYELGKRPSGTEYQKSLARARDREEEIRERVRRRVSRRATMRKRLEEGHGLSDSHGGHWTEAEEGGSSIELGNTEAAMMRRRTRKEMQRQIMEEGHGLSNSHGGHWVNDSKHSSR
;
A
#
# COMPACT_ATOMS: atom_id res chain seq x y z
N SER A 1 10.07 -6.19 21.77
CA SER A 1 10.53 -6.47 20.39
C SER A 1 10.00 -5.42 19.41
N ARG A 2 10.48 -4.17 19.53
CA ARG A 2 10.06 -2.99 18.73
C ARG A 2 11.07 -2.65 17.62
N SER A 3 11.67 -3.64 16.96
CA SER A 3 12.76 -3.37 15.99
C SER A 3 12.33 -3.34 14.53
N PHE A 4 11.02 -3.34 14.25
CA PHE A 4 10.51 -3.22 12.89
C PHE A 4 9.65 -1.96 12.84
N HIS A 5 10.14 -0.96 12.12
CA HIS A 5 9.37 0.22 11.74
C HIS A 5 8.84 -0.05 10.33
N PRO A 6 7.60 -0.55 10.20
CA PRO A 6 7.04 -0.81 8.88
C PRO A 6 6.93 0.50 8.11
N PRO A 7 7.18 0.50 6.79
CA PRO A 7 6.93 1.66 5.97
C PRO A 7 5.42 1.97 5.94
N ASP A 8 5.05 3.25 5.93
CA ASP A 8 3.64 3.71 5.95
C ASP A 8 2.82 3.22 4.75
N THR A 9 3.47 2.71 3.71
CA THR A 9 2.86 2.14 2.51
C THR A 9 2.36 0.70 2.69
N MET A 10 2.62 0.08 3.84
CA MET A 10 2.35 -1.33 4.09
C MET A 10 1.07 -1.49 4.92
N SER A 11 0.16 -2.37 4.49
CA SER A 11 -1.09 -2.61 5.21
C SER A 11 -0.83 -3.27 6.57
N LYS A 12 -1.78 -3.16 7.51
CA LYS A 12 -1.65 -3.78 8.84
C LYS A 12 -1.58 -5.31 8.73
N GLU A 13 -2.26 -5.85 7.74
CA GLU A 13 -2.32 -7.26 7.38
C GLU A 13 -0.95 -7.76 6.90
N ASP A 14 -0.29 -7.00 6.04
CA ASP A 14 1.07 -7.30 5.55
C ASP A 14 2.10 -7.26 6.69
N ILE A 15 1.99 -6.27 7.59
CA ILE A 15 2.89 -6.14 8.74
C ILE A 15 2.75 -7.37 9.65
N LYS A 16 1.51 -7.80 9.87
CA LYS A 16 1.21 -9.00 10.63
C LYS A 16 1.77 -10.26 9.95
N ALA A 17 1.59 -10.40 8.64
CA ALA A 17 2.14 -11.52 7.88
C ALA A 17 3.67 -11.62 8.03
N VAL A 18 4.40 -10.52 7.86
CA VAL A 18 5.87 -10.51 8.06
C VAL A 18 6.24 -10.87 9.49
N ALA A 19 5.52 -10.33 10.48
CA ALA A 19 5.78 -10.63 11.90
C ALA A 19 5.53 -12.10 12.23
N ASP A 20 4.45 -12.69 11.72
CA ASP A 20 4.08 -14.08 11.94
C ASP A 20 5.07 -15.04 11.27
N VAL A 21 5.46 -14.76 10.01
CA VAL A 21 6.49 -15.54 9.31
C VAL A 21 7.82 -15.48 10.06
N ARG A 22 8.29 -14.29 10.44
CA ARG A 22 9.52 -14.14 11.23
C ARG A 22 9.45 -14.91 12.54
N ARG A 23 8.33 -14.79 13.27
CA ARG A 23 8.13 -15.48 14.54
C ARG A 23 8.19 -16.99 14.35
N SER A 24 7.52 -17.51 13.33
CA SER A 24 7.50 -18.94 13.02
C SER A 24 8.90 -19.49 12.71
N ILE A 25 9.69 -18.79 11.88
CA ILE A 25 11.07 -19.16 11.55
C ILE A 25 11.92 -19.20 12.82
N TRP A 26 11.76 -18.20 13.69
CA TRP A 26 12.50 -18.13 14.95
C TRP A 26 12.10 -19.27 15.88
N THR A 27 10.80 -19.51 16.12
CA THR A 27 10.34 -20.60 16.97
C THR A 27 10.78 -21.96 16.45
N SER A 28 10.70 -22.20 15.14
CA SER A 28 11.16 -23.44 14.51
C SER A 28 12.67 -23.59 14.60
N GLY A 29 13.42 -22.49 14.46
CA GLY A 29 14.87 -22.47 14.67
C GLY A 29 15.24 -22.88 16.09
N PHE A 30 14.56 -22.35 17.11
CA PHE A 30 14.78 -22.75 18.52
C PHE A 30 14.41 -24.20 18.78
N GLN A 31 13.30 -24.67 18.24
CA GLN A 31 12.95 -26.10 18.30
C GLN A 31 14.05 -26.95 17.65
N GLY A 32 14.56 -26.52 16.50
CA GLY A 32 15.64 -27.19 15.79
C GLY A 32 16.95 -27.18 16.57
N LEU A 33 17.21 -26.13 17.32
CA LEU A 33 18.35 -26.04 18.23
C LEU A 33 18.25 -27.10 19.33
N PHE A 34 17.09 -27.23 19.98
CA PHE A 34 16.86 -28.24 21.01
C PHE A 34 16.94 -29.67 20.46
N PHE A 35 16.16 -29.98 19.42
CA PHE A 35 16.15 -31.33 18.83
C PHE A 35 17.49 -31.69 18.20
N GLY A 36 18.13 -30.73 17.55
CA GLY A 36 19.47 -30.87 16.99
C GLY A 36 20.53 -31.13 18.06
N GLY A 37 20.44 -30.48 19.23
CA GLY A 37 21.35 -30.69 20.34
C GLY A 37 21.21 -32.08 20.96
N VAL A 38 19.97 -32.53 21.21
CA VAL A 38 19.69 -33.90 21.68
C VAL A 38 20.14 -34.93 20.65
N GLY A 39 19.85 -34.69 19.37
CA GLY A 39 20.29 -35.55 18.26
C GLY A 39 21.81 -35.62 18.16
N GLY A 40 22.50 -34.49 18.32
CA GLY A 40 23.96 -34.41 18.35
C GLY A 40 24.58 -35.23 19.49
N TYR A 41 23.98 -35.18 20.68
CA TYR A 41 24.40 -35.99 21.83
C TYR A 41 24.24 -37.50 21.57
N VAL A 42 23.08 -37.92 21.07
CA VAL A 42 22.82 -39.33 20.74
C VAL A 42 23.76 -39.80 19.63
N LEU A 43 23.93 -39.01 18.57
CA LEU A 43 24.82 -39.32 17.46
C LEU A 43 26.28 -39.46 17.93
N HIS A 44 26.72 -38.63 18.87
CA HIS A 44 28.03 -38.77 19.49
C HIS A 44 28.18 -40.08 20.25
N GLY A 45 27.17 -40.48 21.02
CA GLY A 45 27.15 -41.77 21.72
C GLY A 45 27.27 -42.94 20.75
N LEU A 46 26.53 -42.91 19.64
CA LEU A 46 26.60 -43.91 18.58
C LEU A 46 27.97 -43.91 17.89
N ALA A 47 28.51 -42.73 17.58
CA ALA A 47 29.84 -42.59 16.97
C ALA A 47 30.94 -43.16 17.89
N ARG A 48 30.85 -42.91 19.20
CA ARG A 48 31.79 -43.47 20.19
C ARG A 48 31.67 -45.00 20.27
N ALA A 49 30.45 -45.54 20.28
CA ALA A 49 30.22 -46.98 20.30
C ALA A 49 30.73 -47.66 19.03
N ALA A 50 30.50 -47.06 17.86
CA ALA A 50 31.03 -47.54 16.58
C ALA A 50 32.55 -47.50 16.55
N HIS A 51 33.16 -46.42 17.06
CA HIS A 51 34.62 -46.29 17.16
C HIS A 51 35.24 -47.34 18.09
N ALA A 52 34.57 -47.71 19.18
CA ALA A 52 35.02 -48.78 20.06
C ALA A 52 34.98 -50.16 19.40
N ARG A 53 34.07 -50.38 18.43
CA ARG A 53 33.91 -51.66 17.71
C ARG A 53 34.77 -51.78 16.45
N LEU A 54 35.38 -50.69 15.98
CA LEU A 54 36.28 -50.72 14.82
C LEU A 54 37.59 -51.45 15.16
N SER A 55 38.10 -52.23 14.21
CA SER A 55 39.41 -52.89 14.34
C SER A 55 40.54 -51.85 14.28
N ASP A 56 41.69 -52.16 14.88
CA ASP A 56 42.80 -51.19 14.95
C ASP A 56 43.37 -50.85 13.57
N ALA A 57 43.30 -51.78 12.60
CA ALA A 57 43.62 -51.52 11.21
C ALA A 57 42.67 -50.48 10.56
N SER A 58 41.38 -50.55 10.86
CA SER A 58 40.39 -49.57 10.40
C SER A 58 40.57 -48.21 11.08
N LYS A 59 40.90 -48.20 12.38
CA LYS A 59 41.21 -46.95 13.11
C LYS A 59 42.46 -46.27 12.55
N LEU A 60 43.52 -47.04 12.26
CA LEU A 60 44.74 -46.53 11.62
C LEU A 60 44.45 -45.95 10.24
N ARG A 61 43.61 -46.61 9.43
CA ARG A 61 43.24 -46.12 8.09
C ARG A 61 42.40 -44.83 8.14
N ILE A 62 41.47 -44.73 9.09
CA ILE A 62 40.66 -43.52 9.30
C ILE A 62 41.55 -42.38 9.83
N SER A 63 42.44 -42.70 10.78
CA SER A 63 43.39 -41.74 11.34
C SER A 63 44.48 -41.31 10.37
N SER A 64 44.86 -42.14 9.39
CA SER A 64 45.85 -41.77 8.37
C SER A 64 45.26 -40.88 7.29
N SER A 65 43.95 -40.98 7.04
CA SER A 65 43.23 -40.09 6.13
C SER A 65 42.75 -38.80 6.80
N ALA A 66 42.61 -38.78 8.11
CA ALA A 66 42.23 -37.60 8.88
C ALA A 66 43.49 -36.86 9.38
N ALA A 67 43.61 -35.56 9.09
CA ALA A 67 44.73 -34.73 9.55
C ALA A 67 44.83 -34.58 11.08
N VAL A 68 43.82 -35.04 11.84
CA VAL A 68 43.77 -34.97 13.31
C VAL A 68 43.31 -36.31 13.87
N PRO A 69 44.02 -36.90 14.85
CA PRO A 69 43.60 -38.15 15.48
C PRO A 69 42.26 -37.94 16.21
N ILE A 70 41.25 -38.73 15.83
CA ILE A 70 39.89 -38.63 16.38
C ILE A 70 39.92 -39.17 17.82
N ARG A 71 39.93 -38.26 18.80
CA ARG A 71 39.80 -38.60 20.23
C ARG A 71 38.45 -38.17 20.77
N PHE A 72 37.67 -39.14 21.25
CA PHE A 72 36.37 -38.89 21.89
C PHE A 72 36.55 -38.40 23.33
N THR A 73 36.58 -37.08 23.51
CA THR A 73 36.72 -36.39 24.80
C THR A 73 35.42 -35.66 25.18
N ARG A 74 35.34 -35.09 26.39
CA ARG A 74 34.21 -34.23 26.78
C ARG A 74 34.00 -33.05 25.83
N ASN A 75 35.09 -32.53 25.23
CA ASN A 75 35.01 -31.43 24.28
C ASN A 75 34.33 -31.85 22.96
N THR A 76 34.52 -33.09 22.53
CA THR A 76 33.86 -33.58 21.31
C THR A 76 32.38 -33.91 21.52
N VAL A 77 31.96 -34.19 22.77
CA VAL A 77 30.53 -34.22 23.14
C VAL A 77 29.92 -32.83 22.96
N TRP A 78 30.51 -31.79 23.56
CA TRP A 78 30.01 -30.42 23.42
C TRP A 78 30.01 -29.95 21.97
N LEU A 79 31.05 -30.26 21.21
CA LEU A 79 31.12 -29.95 19.79
C LEU A 79 30.00 -30.63 19.00
N SER A 80 29.72 -31.91 19.26
CA SER A 80 28.63 -32.62 18.59
C SER A 80 27.24 -32.07 18.94
N VAL A 81 27.04 -31.66 20.19
CA VAL A 81 25.80 -31.00 20.63
C VAL A 81 25.64 -29.65 19.95
N MET A 82 26.69 -28.81 19.92
CA MET A 82 26.64 -27.51 19.26
C MET A 82 26.46 -27.64 17.75
N ALA A 83 27.18 -28.55 17.09
CA ALA A 83 27.05 -28.82 15.67
C ALA A 83 25.65 -29.35 15.33
N GLY A 84 25.15 -30.32 16.10
CA GLY A 84 23.79 -30.84 15.97
C GLY A 84 22.75 -29.74 16.17
N SER A 85 22.89 -28.91 17.19
CA SER A 85 21.99 -27.78 17.49
C SER A 85 21.95 -26.76 16.35
N ALA A 86 23.13 -26.36 15.85
CA ALA A 86 23.23 -25.42 14.75
C ALA A 86 22.60 -25.97 13.46
N LEU A 87 22.88 -27.24 13.14
CA LEU A 87 22.33 -27.90 11.96
C LEU A 87 20.82 -28.11 12.07
N GLY A 88 20.32 -28.55 13.23
CA GLY A 88 18.88 -28.70 13.49
C GLY A 88 18.15 -27.36 13.39
N SER A 89 18.70 -26.30 14.00
CA SER A 89 18.17 -24.93 13.89
C SER A 89 18.10 -24.49 12.43
N PHE A 90 19.17 -24.70 11.67
CA PHE A 90 19.23 -24.33 10.25
C PHE A 90 18.18 -25.07 9.41
N LEU A 91 18.05 -26.39 9.58
CA LEU A 91 17.11 -27.20 8.78
C LEU A 91 15.65 -26.86 9.09
N LEU A 92 15.28 -26.73 10.38
CA LEU A 92 13.90 -26.40 10.74
C LEU A 92 13.54 -24.94 10.40
N ALA A 93 14.47 -24.00 10.57
CA ALA A 93 14.29 -22.62 10.11
C ALA A 93 14.12 -22.56 8.59
N SER A 94 14.94 -23.30 7.83
CA SER A 94 14.90 -23.32 6.36
C SER A 94 13.63 -23.95 5.81
N THR A 95 13.18 -25.07 6.39
CA THR A 95 11.93 -25.74 5.98
C THR A 95 10.71 -24.89 6.29
N THR A 96 10.67 -24.27 7.47
CA THR A 96 9.60 -23.32 7.84
C THR A 96 9.61 -22.09 6.92
N GLY A 97 10.79 -21.55 6.64
CA GLY A 97 10.94 -20.42 5.71
C GLY A 97 10.42 -20.74 4.31
N LYS A 98 10.76 -21.91 3.75
CA LYS A 98 10.24 -22.37 2.46
C LYS A 98 8.72 -22.54 2.48
N ASN A 99 8.18 -23.14 3.54
CA ASN A 99 6.73 -23.38 3.64
C ASN A 99 5.94 -22.09 3.81
N ARG A 100 6.51 -21.04 4.41
CA ARG A 100 5.84 -19.77 4.70
C ARG A 100 6.13 -18.65 3.70
N VAL A 101 7.04 -18.87 2.74
CA VAL A 101 7.45 -17.84 1.77
C VAL A 101 6.26 -17.31 0.96
N HIS A 102 5.24 -18.15 0.75
CA HIS A 102 4.07 -17.78 -0.03
C HIS A 102 3.24 -16.67 0.61
N GLU A 103 3.22 -16.60 1.95
CA GLU A 103 2.54 -15.55 2.72
C GLU A 103 3.19 -14.17 2.51
N LEU A 104 4.44 -14.15 2.04
CA LEU A 104 5.18 -12.91 1.78
C LEU A 104 5.05 -12.42 0.34
N HIS A 105 4.49 -13.21 -0.59
CA HIS A 105 4.41 -12.79 -1.99
C HIS A 105 3.65 -11.48 -2.17
N GLY A 106 2.51 -11.31 -1.50
CA GLY A 106 1.74 -10.06 -1.54
C GLY A 106 2.57 -8.85 -1.09
N VAL A 107 3.33 -9.01 -0.01
CA VAL A 107 4.22 -7.96 0.51
C VAL A 107 5.35 -7.62 -0.48
N TYR A 108 5.94 -8.63 -1.12
CA TYR A 108 7.00 -8.41 -2.09
C TYR A 108 6.51 -7.80 -3.40
N GLU A 109 5.29 -8.12 -3.82
CA GLU A 109 4.67 -7.53 -5.00
C GLU A 109 4.37 -6.04 -4.80
N LEU A 110 3.93 -5.64 -3.60
CA LEU A 110 3.76 -4.24 -3.21
C LEU A 110 5.06 -3.42 -3.32
N GLY A 111 6.20 -4.01 -2.98
CA GLY A 111 7.51 -3.37 -3.08
C GLY A 111 8.16 -3.47 -4.46
N LYS A 112 7.59 -4.24 -5.40
CA LYS A 112 8.21 -4.51 -6.69
C LYS A 112 8.11 -3.27 -7.57
N ARG A 113 9.26 -2.69 -7.91
CA ARG A 113 9.32 -1.71 -9.01
C ARG A 113 8.88 -2.43 -10.29
N PRO A 114 7.95 -1.87 -11.09
CA PRO A 114 7.50 -2.51 -12.31
C PRO A 114 8.68 -2.68 -13.27
N SER A 115 9.23 -3.89 -13.31
CA SER A 115 10.25 -4.32 -14.27
C SER A 115 9.58 -4.70 -15.58
N GLY A 116 8.93 -3.72 -16.21
CA GLY A 116 8.36 -3.85 -17.56
C GLY A 116 9.28 -3.20 -18.59
N THR A 117 9.18 -3.63 -19.84
CA THR A 117 9.75 -2.88 -20.96
C THR A 117 9.13 -1.47 -21.00
N GLU A 118 9.81 -0.48 -21.58
CA GLU A 118 9.27 0.90 -21.65
C GLU A 118 7.87 0.96 -22.29
N TYR A 119 7.59 0.05 -23.23
CA TYR A 119 6.27 -0.14 -23.82
C TYR A 119 5.19 -0.60 -22.80
N GLN A 120 5.52 -1.54 -21.91
CA GLN A 120 4.58 -1.96 -20.86
C GLN A 120 4.33 -0.86 -19.83
N LYS A 121 5.36 -0.04 -19.53
CA LYS A 121 5.22 1.12 -18.65
C LYS A 121 4.36 2.21 -19.29
N SER A 122 4.50 2.47 -20.59
CA SER A 122 3.68 3.45 -21.29
C SER A 122 2.21 3.02 -21.40
N LEU A 123 1.96 1.72 -21.63
CA LEU A 123 0.63 1.12 -21.59
C LEU A 123 -0.04 1.23 -20.22
N ALA A 124 0.69 0.93 -19.15
CA ALA A 124 0.17 1.08 -17.78
C ALA A 124 -0.19 2.54 -17.48
N ARG A 125 0.69 3.49 -17.81
CA ARG A 125 0.42 4.93 -17.66
C ARG A 125 -0.76 5.41 -18.49
N ALA A 126 -0.94 4.86 -19.70
CA ALA A 126 -2.09 5.18 -20.55
C ALA A 126 -3.40 4.69 -19.91
N ARG A 127 -3.40 3.48 -19.35
CA ARG A 127 -4.54 2.89 -18.65
C ARG A 127 -4.94 3.70 -17.40
N ASP A 128 -3.97 4.09 -16.58
CA ASP A 128 -4.21 4.92 -15.39
C ASP A 128 -4.81 6.28 -15.79
N ARG A 129 -4.29 6.88 -16.87
CA ARG A 129 -4.80 8.14 -17.40
C ARG A 129 -6.24 8.03 -17.90
N GLU A 130 -6.61 6.92 -18.55
CA GLU A 130 -8.01 6.68 -18.94
C GLU A 130 -8.95 6.56 -17.74
N GLU A 131 -8.53 5.87 -16.68
CA GLU A 131 -9.33 5.69 -15.48
C GLU A 131 -9.54 7.02 -14.76
N GLU A 132 -8.51 7.85 -14.67
CA GLU A 132 -8.60 9.21 -14.15
C GLU A 132 -9.58 10.07 -14.97
N ILE A 133 -9.53 9.99 -16.31
CA ILE A 133 -10.46 10.70 -17.20
C ILE A 133 -11.90 10.24 -16.94
N ARG A 134 -12.15 8.93 -16.81
CA ARG A 134 -13.49 8.40 -16.49
C ARG A 134 -13.99 8.92 -15.15
N GLU A 135 -13.13 8.95 -14.14
CA GLU A 135 -13.50 9.46 -12.82
C GLU A 135 -13.83 10.96 -12.89
N ARG A 136 -13.03 11.76 -13.61
CA ARG A 136 -13.33 13.18 -13.84
C ARG A 136 -14.68 13.37 -14.53
N VAL A 137 -15.00 12.58 -15.55
CA VAL A 137 -16.30 12.62 -16.25
C VAL A 137 -17.43 12.27 -15.28
N ARG A 138 -17.27 11.20 -14.49
CA ARG A 138 -18.26 10.80 -13.47
C ARG A 138 -18.52 11.91 -12.44
N ARG A 139 -17.45 12.60 -11.99
CA ARG A 139 -17.55 13.77 -11.09
C ARG A 139 -18.23 14.98 -11.77
N ARG A 140 -18.13 15.15 -13.08
CA ARG A 140 -18.86 16.20 -13.81
C ARG A 140 -20.34 15.85 -13.95
N VAL A 141 -20.65 14.61 -14.32
CA VAL A 141 -22.04 14.15 -14.50
C VAL A 141 -22.80 14.22 -13.17
N SER A 142 -22.21 13.74 -12.08
CA SER A 142 -22.80 13.87 -10.74
C SER A 142 -23.03 15.32 -10.34
N ARG A 143 -22.05 16.22 -10.54
CA ARG A 143 -22.24 17.66 -10.29
C ARG A 143 -23.38 18.26 -11.11
N ARG A 144 -23.46 17.94 -12.41
CA ARG A 144 -24.57 18.40 -13.27
C ARG A 144 -25.91 17.88 -12.79
N ALA A 145 -26.01 16.61 -12.40
CA ALA A 145 -27.23 16.03 -11.85
C ALA A 145 -27.65 16.74 -10.54
N THR A 146 -26.70 17.02 -9.64
CA THR A 146 -27.00 17.75 -8.39
C THR A 146 -27.45 19.19 -8.64
N MET A 147 -26.84 19.89 -9.61
CA MET A 147 -27.25 21.26 -9.96
C MET A 147 -28.64 21.27 -10.61
N ARG A 148 -28.90 20.33 -11.53
CA ARG A 148 -30.21 20.18 -12.18
C ARG A 148 -31.32 19.94 -11.15
N LYS A 149 -31.11 19.01 -10.21
CA LYS A 149 -32.07 18.72 -9.14
C LYS A 149 -32.39 19.97 -8.30
N ARG A 150 -31.37 20.74 -7.89
CA ARG A 150 -31.57 21.98 -7.12
C ARG A 150 -32.35 23.04 -7.90
N LEU A 151 -32.10 23.17 -9.20
CA LEU A 151 -32.83 24.08 -10.09
C LEU A 151 -34.31 23.68 -10.27
N GLU A 152 -34.59 22.38 -10.42
CA GLU A 152 -35.96 21.84 -10.53
C GLU A 152 -36.73 22.01 -9.21
N GLU A 153 -36.08 21.81 -8.07
CA GLU A 153 -36.65 22.01 -6.72
C GLU A 153 -36.77 23.50 -6.33
N GLY A 154 -36.34 24.43 -7.19
CA GLY A 154 -36.45 25.87 -6.96
C GLY A 154 -35.44 26.43 -5.93
N HIS A 155 -34.51 25.61 -5.45
CA HIS A 155 -33.45 26.04 -4.54
C HIS A 155 -32.34 26.77 -5.33
N GLY A 156 -32.12 28.05 -4.99
CA GLY A 156 -31.07 28.85 -5.61
C GLY A 156 -29.68 28.22 -5.41
N LEU A 157 -28.85 28.26 -6.46
CA LEU A 157 -27.45 27.80 -6.46
C LEU A 157 -26.51 28.61 -5.53
N SER A 158 -27.07 29.46 -4.66
CA SER A 158 -26.37 30.48 -3.86
C SER A 158 -26.16 30.09 -2.40
N ASP A 159 -26.77 29.01 -1.91
CA ASP A 159 -26.91 28.80 -0.46
C ASP A 159 -25.73 28.06 0.20
N SER A 160 -24.65 27.78 -0.54
CA SER A 160 -23.47 27.05 -0.02
C SER A 160 -22.30 27.95 0.38
N HIS A 161 -22.43 29.28 0.28
CA HIS A 161 -21.61 30.22 1.02
C HIS A 161 -22.55 31.15 1.78
N GLY A 162 -22.43 31.17 3.11
CA GLY A 162 -23.36 31.81 4.05
C GLY A 162 -23.52 33.31 3.84
N GLY A 163 -24.36 33.69 2.89
CA GLY A 163 -24.92 35.02 2.75
C GLY A 163 -26.42 34.91 2.93
N HIS A 164 -26.87 35.14 4.16
CA HIS A 164 -28.26 35.42 4.47
C HIS A 164 -28.70 36.63 3.63
N TRP A 165 -29.38 36.40 2.51
CA TRP A 165 -30.14 37.47 1.86
C TRP A 165 -31.38 37.63 2.72
N THR A 166 -31.35 38.67 3.56
CA THR A 166 -32.50 39.06 4.39
C THR A 166 -33.75 39.06 3.55
N GLU A 167 -34.68 38.16 3.89
CA GLU A 167 -36.08 38.30 3.54
C GLU A 167 -36.49 39.69 4.02
N ALA A 168 -36.75 40.59 3.06
CA ALA A 168 -37.39 41.85 3.37
C ALA A 168 -38.80 41.48 3.83
N GLU A 169 -39.02 41.54 5.15
CA GLU A 169 -40.34 41.39 5.73
C GLU A 169 -41.31 42.34 5.02
N GLU A 170 -42.43 41.77 4.59
CA GLU A 170 -43.60 42.48 4.11
C GLU A 170 -44.15 43.34 5.25
N GLY A 171 -43.74 44.61 5.31
CA GLY A 171 -44.21 45.53 6.32
C GLY A 171 -43.95 46.98 5.97
N GLY A 172 -44.93 47.66 5.36
CA GLY A 172 -45.10 49.10 5.52
C GLY A 172 -44.77 49.99 4.32
N SER A 173 -45.84 50.49 3.71
CA SER A 173 -46.00 51.80 3.07
C SER A 173 -45.04 52.26 1.94
N SER A 174 -45.60 52.23 0.73
CA SER A 174 -45.60 53.37 -0.21
C SER A 174 -44.26 53.97 -0.66
N ILE A 175 -43.38 53.18 -1.30
CA ILE A 175 -42.39 53.73 -2.25
C ILE A 175 -42.28 52.81 -3.49
N GLU A 176 -42.84 53.32 -4.59
CA GLU A 176 -42.40 53.16 -5.98
C GLU A 176 -42.49 51.79 -6.69
N LEU A 177 -43.53 51.70 -7.52
CA LEU A 177 -43.80 50.76 -8.61
C LEU A 177 -42.68 50.60 -9.68
N GLY A 178 -41.48 51.16 -9.49
CA GLY A 178 -40.35 51.05 -10.42
C GLY A 178 -39.36 49.89 -10.13
N ASN A 179 -39.39 49.33 -8.91
CA ASN A 179 -38.39 48.32 -8.48
C ASN A 179 -38.80 46.86 -8.77
N THR A 180 -40.08 46.58 -9.01
CA THR A 180 -40.60 45.22 -9.21
C THR A 180 -40.23 44.66 -10.59
N GLU A 181 -40.28 45.49 -11.63
CA GLU A 181 -39.94 45.09 -13.00
C GLU A 181 -38.43 44.90 -13.17
N ALA A 182 -37.62 45.78 -12.59
CA ALA A 182 -36.17 45.64 -12.56
C ALA A 182 -35.71 44.42 -11.74
N ALA A 183 -36.43 44.07 -10.67
CA ALA A 183 -36.19 42.84 -9.91
C ALA A 183 -36.59 41.58 -10.70
N MET A 184 -37.71 41.63 -11.44
CA MET A 184 -38.16 40.54 -12.31
C MET A 184 -37.24 40.33 -13.52
N MET A 185 -36.77 41.41 -14.16
CA MET A 185 -35.78 41.37 -15.24
C MET A 185 -34.49 40.71 -14.78
N ARG A 186 -33.97 41.08 -13.59
CA ARG A 186 -32.79 40.44 -12.99
C ARG A 186 -32.98 38.95 -12.69
N ARG A 187 -34.19 38.53 -12.29
CA ARG A 187 -34.52 37.11 -12.10
C ARG A 187 -34.58 36.35 -13.42
N ARG A 188 -35.12 36.94 -14.50
CA ARG A 188 -35.17 36.33 -15.84
C ARG A 188 -33.79 36.19 -16.45
N THR A 189 -32.99 37.27 -16.46
CA THR A 189 -31.61 37.22 -17.00
C THR A 189 -30.74 36.22 -16.25
N ARG A 190 -30.89 36.09 -14.92
CA ARG A 190 -30.21 35.05 -14.14
C ARG A 190 -30.64 33.64 -14.55
N LYS A 191 -31.93 33.38 -14.76
CA LYS A 191 -32.42 32.06 -15.20
C LYS A 191 -31.95 31.71 -16.61
N GLU A 192 -31.91 32.69 -17.50
CA GLU A 192 -31.47 32.52 -18.88
C GLU A 192 -29.96 32.28 -18.97
N MET A 193 -29.16 33.02 -18.21
CA MET A 193 -27.72 32.77 -18.06
C MET A 193 -27.45 31.38 -17.48
N GLN A 194 -28.19 30.95 -16.44
CA GLN A 194 -28.04 29.61 -15.87
C GLN A 194 -28.41 28.50 -16.86
N ARG A 195 -29.40 28.74 -17.70
CA ARG A 195 -29.81 27.82 -18.77
C ARG A 195 -28.76 27.73 -19.87
N GLN A 196 -28.20 28.86 -20.33
CA GLN A 196 -27.09 28.87 -21.29
C GLN A 196 -25.86 28.13 -20.76
N ILE A 197 -25.49 28.33 -19.49
CA ILE A 197 -24.37 27.61 -18.84
C ILE A 197 -24.59 26.08 -18.86
N MET A 198 -25.83 25.63 -18.75
CA MET A 198 -26.21 24.22 -18.71
C MET A 198 -26.31 23.60 -20.11
N GLU A 199 -26.82 24.34 -21.09
CA GLU A 199 -27.02 23.90 -22.48
C GLU A 199 -25.72 23.98 -23.31
N GLU A 200 -24.98 25.09 -23.22
CA GLU A 200 -23.75 25.30 -23.99
C GLU A 200 -22.51 24.69 -23.32
N GLY A 201 -22.64 24.22 -22.07
CA GLY A 201 -21.57 23.58 -21.33
C GLY A 201 -20.41 24.51 -20.94
N HIS A 202 -20.49 25.80 -21.27
CA HIS A 202 -19.56 26.84 -20.83
C HIS A 202 -19.95 27.31 -19.43
N GLY A 203 -19.58 26.51 -18.44
CA GLY A 203 -19.84 26.75 -17.04
C GLY A 203 -18.63 26.53 -16.16
N LEU A 204 -18.04 27.66 -15.76
CA LEU A 204 -17.07 27.83 -14.68
C LEU A 204 -15.68 27.30 -14.98
N SER A 205 -14.80 28.26 -15.29
CA SER A 205 -13.38 28.29 -14.92
C SER A 205 -12.98 27.11 -14.04
N ASN A 206 -12.12 26.28 -14.63
CA ASN A 206 -11.11 25.47 -13.99
C ASN A 206 -10.43 26.27 -12.86
N SER A 207 -11.06 26.27 -11.68
CA SER A 207 -10.47 26.72 -10.43
C SER A 207 -9.40 25.72 -9.99
N HIS A 208 -8.29 25.68 -10.72
CA HIS A 208 -6.95 25.25 -10.33
C HIS A 208 -5.99 25.96 -11.31
N GLY A 209 -5.47 27.12 -10.90
CA GLY A 209 -4.42 27.87 -11.62
C GLY A 209 -4.92 29.17 -12.24
N GLY A 210 -4.88 30.26 -11.48
CA GLY A 210 -5.07 31.60 -12.01
C GLY A 210 -3.89 32.00 -12.90
N HIS A 211 -4.12 32.04 -14.21
CA HIS A 211 -3.32 32.84 -15.14
C HIS A 211 -4.27 33.43 -16.18
N TRP A 212 -4.64 34.69 -15.99
CA TRP A 212 -5.32 35.47 -17.02
C TRP A 212 -4.23 36.01 -17.94
N VAL A 213 -4.15 35.46 -19.16
CA VAL A 213 -3.39 36.10 -20.24
C VAL A 213 -4.10 37.41 -20.56
N ASN A 214 -3.42 38.53 -20.32
CA ASN A 214 -3.85 39.85 -20.75
C ASN A 214 -3.66 39.97 -22.26
N ASP A 215 -4.70 39.65 -23.04
CA ASP A 215 -4.82 40.13 -24.42
C ASP A 215 -5.60 41.44 -24.42
N SER A 216 -4.88 42.53 -24.21
CA SER A 216 -5.31 43.85 -24.64
C SER A 216 -4.27 44.42 -25.59
N LYS A 217 -4.55 44.34 -26.89
CA LYS A 217 -4.40 45.47 -27.82
C LYS A 217 -5.07 45.17 -29.16
N HIS A 218 -6.15 45.90 -29.37
CA HIS A 218 -6.84 46.11 -30.64
C HIS A 218 -5.89 46.68 -31.72
N SER A 219 -5.97 46.09 -32.92
CA SER A 219 -5.90 46.76 -34.22
C SER A 219 -6.81 48.01 -34.22
N SER A 220 -6.58 49.16 -34.86
CA SER A 220 -5.74 49.56 -35.99
C SER A 220 -5.85 51.09 -36.14
N ARG A 221 -4.76 51.75 -36.56
CA ARG A 221 -4.70 52.78 -37.61
C ARG A 221 -3.28 53.33 -37.73
#